data_AF-A0A4P6YAP5-F1
#
_entry.id   AF-A0A4P6YAP5-F1
#
_cell.length_a   1.000
_cell.length_b   1.000
_cell.length_c   1.000
_cell.angle_alpha   90.00
_cell.angle_beta   90.00
_cell.angle_gamma   90.00
#
_symmetry.space_group_name_H-M   'P 1'
#
loop_
_entity.id
_entity.type
_entity.pdbx_description
1 polymer ?
#
loop_
_entity_poly.entity_id
_entity_poly.type
_entity_poly.pdbx_seq_one_letter_code
_entity_poly.pdbx_strand_id
1 'polypeptide(L)'
;MKQITTFWNYFKKNEQEIINGFFLGINGDEIYSQFKKKYNNISKRIGFEITKPANNQDKYSIVFTAFGYRKLFPKIIALETQAPPLEYFTVQAFIKPLENTEEYKNGSDKSVIFENYEIKISEIQIALSDYNIATKQLKINLYLPNFNEIKQCENLKLDIDWMVMRVIGEIAFRKHIQQINLHPMPLEPVGLLPLIELPDYITYLYQINSRRKPRKI
;
A
#
# COMPACT_ATOMS: atom_id res chain seq x y z
N MET A 1 21.78 11.89 -1.37
CA MET A 1 22.56 11.23 -2.43
C MET A 1 23.54 10.21 -1.84
N LYS A 2 24.60 10.59 -1.11
CA LYS A 2 25.59 9.63 -0.52
C LYS A 2 24.96 8.46 0.27
N GLN A 3 23.91 8.71 1.05
CA GLN A 3 23.20 7.68 1.82
C GLN A 3 22.47 6.65 0.94
N ILE A 4 21.85 7.09 -0.16
CA ILE A 4 21.16 6.21 -1.12
C ILE A 4 22.18 5.33 -1.85
N THR A 5 23.28 5.92 -2.33
CA THR A 5 24.37 5.16 -2.95
C THR A 5 24.97 4.14 -1.97
N THR A 6 25.13 4.51 -0.70
CA THR A 6 25.65 3.61 0.34
C THR A 6 24.69 2.46 0.60
N PHE A 7 23.38 2.73 0.64
CA PHE A 7 22.35 1.71 0.75
C PHE A 7 22.40 0.75 -0.44
N TRP A 8 22.44 1.26 -1.67
CA TRP A 8 22.46 0.42 -2.87
C TRP A 8 23.74 -0.40 -3.02
N ASN A 9 24.90 0.14 -2.67
CA ASN A 9 26.15 -0.62 -2.64
C ASN A 9 26.08 -1.78 -1.64
N TYR A 10 25.47 -1.56 -0.48
CA TYR A 10 25.22 -2.64 0.47
C TYR A 10 24.20 -3.64 -0.09
N PHE A 11 23.05 -3.18 -0.57
CA PHE A 11 21.97 -4.03 -1.07
C PHE A 11 22.47 -4.95 -2.18
N LYS A 12 23.13 -4.39 -3.21
CA LYS A 12 23.69 -5.15 -4.34
C LYS A 12 24.71 -6.20 -3.91
N LYS A 13 25.55 -5.89 -2.93
CA LYS A 13 26.57 -6.83 -2.43
C LYS A 13 25.94 -8.01 -1.68
N ASN A 14 24.73 -7.85 -1.15
CA ASN A 14 24.11 -8.81 -0.23
C ASN A 14 22.74 -9.30 -0.74
N GLU A 15 22.47 -9.29 -2.06
CA GLU A 15 21.14 -9.65 -2.59
C GLU A 15 20.72 -11.07 -2.17
N GLN A 16 21.65 -12.03 -2.23
CA GLN A 16 21.38 -13.41 -1.86
C GLN A 16 21.14 -13.58 -0.36
N GLU A 17 21.94 -12.91 0.48
CA GLU A 17 21.78 -12.93 1.93
C GLU A 17 20.47 -12.27 2.36
N ILE A 18 20.04 -11.22 1.66
CA ILE A 18 18.72 -10.60 1.87
C ILE A 18 17.62 -11.62 1.55
N ILE A 19 17.70 -12.32 0.43
CA ILE A 19 16.72 -13.38 0.09
C ILE A 19 16.69 -14.47 1.17
N ASN A 20 17.87 -14.97 1.56
CA ASN A 20 18.00 -16.02 2.55
C ASN A 20 17.45 -15.59 3.92
N GLY A 21 17.74 -14.36 4.35
CA GLY A 21 17.27 -13.82 5.62
C GLY A 21 15.76 -13.58 5.65
N PHE A 22 15.20 -12.93 4.63
CA PHE A 22 13.79 -12.57 4.60
C PHE A 22 12.86 -13.74 4.29
N PHE A 23 13.30 -14.74 3.53
CA PHE A 23 12.42 -15.79 3.01
C PHE A 23 12.76 -17.21 3.41
N LEU A 24 14.00 -17.48 3.85
CA LEU A 24 14.45 -18.80 4.30
C LEU A 24 14.78 -18.83 5.80
N GLY A 25 14.75 -17.68 6.48
CA GLY A 25 15.02 -17.56 7.92
C GLY A 25 16.51 -17.73 8.29
N ILE A 26 17.41 -17.76 7.32
CA ILE A 26 18.84 -17.97 7.56
C ILE A 26 19.45 -16.64 8.00
N ASN A 27 19.87 -16.54 9.27
CA ASN A 27 20.38 -15.31 9.88
C ASN A 27 19.42 -14.11 9.77
N GLY A 28 18.10 -14.38 9.75
CA GLY A 28 17.06 -13.40 9.45
C GLY A 28 17.15 -12.12 10.30
N ASP A 29 17.32 -12.25 11.62
CA ASP A 29 17.41 -11.11 12.54
C ASP A 29 18.64 -10.22 12.27
N GLU A 30 19.79 -10.83 12.00
CA GLU A 30 21.02 -10.10 11.72
C GLU A 30 20.90 -9.35 10.38
N ILE A 31 20.43 -10.04 9.34
CA ILE A 31 20.21 -9.48 8.01
C ILE A 31 19.20 -8.33 8.08
N TYR A 32 18.08 -8.52 8.77
CA TYR A 32 17.07 -7.48 8.96
C TYR A 32 17.63 -6.28 9.72
N SER A 33 18.41 -6.50 10.80
CA SER A 33 19.06 -5.43 11.57
C SER A 33 20.04 -4.62 10.72
N GLN A 34 20.91 -5.28 9.96
CA GLN A 34 21.87 -4.61 9.06
C GLN A 34 21.16 -3.85 7.95
N PHE A 35 20.18 -4.48 7.31
CA PHE A 35 19.33 -3.86 6.30
C PHE A 35 18.68 -2.58 6.84
N LYS A 36 17.98 -2.70 7.97
CA LYS A 36 17.28 -1.60 8.65
C LYS A 36 18.23 -0.48 9.04
N LYS A 37 19.45 -0.79 9.50
CA LYS A 37 20.48 0.21 9.81
C LYS A 37 20.90 1.01 8.57
N LYS A 38 21.18 0.34 7.45
CA LYS A 38 21.57 1.01 6.19
C LYS A 38 20.43 1.83 5.63
N TYR A 39 19.23 1.27 5.67
CA TYR A 39 17.99 1.88 5.23
C TYR A 39 17.63 3.15 6.03
N ASN A 40 17.66 3.07 7.37
CA ASN A 40 17.31 4.18 8.26
C ASN A 40 18.22 5.41 8.11
N ASN A 41 19.43 5.23 7.55
CA ASN A 41 20.29 6.37 7.21
C ASN A 41 19.70 7.24 6.10
N ILE A 42 18.85 6.71 5.23
CA ILE A 42 18.14 7.49 4.20
C ILE A 42 17.00 8.29 4.84
N SER A 43 16.14 7.58 5.57
CA SER A 43 15.06 8.12 6.40
C SER A 43 14.40 7.01 7.22
N LYS A 44 14.13 7.28 8.50
CA LYS A 44 13.33 6.38 9.37
C LYS A 44 11.83 6.35 9.05
N ARG A 45 11.36 7.18 8.11
CA ARG A 45 9.94 7.38 7.78
C ARG A 45 9.54 6.83 6.42
N ILE A 46 10.50 6.33 5.66
CA ILE A 46 10.19 5.53 4.48
C ILE A 46 9.92 4.13 5.03
N GLY A 47 8.93 3.43 4.48
CA GLY A 47 8.70 2.00 4.65
C GLY A 47 9.16 1.22 3.41
N PHE A 48 9.23 -0.10 3.54
CA PHE A 48 9.53 -0.97 2.40
C PHE A 48 8.76 -2.28 2.52
N GLU A 49 8.51 -2.91 1.38
CA GLU A 49 7.96 -4.25 1.26
C GLU A 49 8.87 -5.05 0.33
N ILE A 50 9.20 -6.28 0.71
CA ILE A 50 9.94 -7.21 -0.16
C ILE A 50 9.03 -8.40 -0.45
N THR A 51 8.77 -8.67 -1.73
CA THR A 51 7.86 -9.74 -2.15
C THR A 51 8.56 -10.77 -3.02
N LYS A 52 8.09 -12.01 -2.91
CA LYS A 52 8.49 -13.11 -3.79
C LYS A 52 7.87 -12.92 -5.17
N PRO A 53 8.57 -13.32 -6.24
CA PRO A 53 7.96 -13.38 -7.56
C PRO A 53 6.82 -14.41 -7.60
N ALA A 54 5.83 -14.19 -8.47
CA ALA A 54 4.79 -15.18 -8.73
C ALA A 54 5.35 -16.44 -9.42
N ASN A 55 6.36 -16.27 -10.29
CA ASN A 55 7.05 -17.36 -10.96
C ASN A 55 8.51 -17.43 -10.48
N ASN A 56 9.05 -18.63 -10.28
CA ASN A 56 10.42 -18.83 -9.80
C ASN A 56 11.52 -18.28 -10.72
N GLN A 57 11.19 -17.90 -11.96
CA GLN A 57 12.14 -17.30 -12.92
C GLN A 57 12.18 -15.77 -12.85
N ASP A 58 11.20 -15.14 -12.20
CA ASP A 58 11.13 -13.69 -12.08
C ASP A 58 11.95 -13.21 -10.86
N LYS A 59 12.27 -11.91 -10.86
CA LYS A 59 13.01 -11.28 -9.75
C LYS A 59 12.08 -11.02 -8.56
N TYR A 60 12.65 -11.03 -7.36
CA TYR A 60 12.01 -10.46 -6.18
C TYR A 60 11.73 -8.97 -6.39
N SER A 61 10.78 -8.40 -5.66
CA SER A 61 10.50 -6.97 -5.73
C SER A 61 10.77 -6.30 -4.39
N ILE A 62 11.39 -5.12 -4.43
CA ILE A 62 11.41 -4.20 -3.29
C ILE A 62 10.63 -2.93 -3.66
N VAL A 63 9.57 -2.68 -2.89
CA VAL A 63 8.71 -1.50 -3.03
C VAL A 63 8.98 -0.54 -1.88
N PHE A 64 9.27 0.73 -2.18
CA PHE A 64 9.42 1.76 -1.16
C PHE A 64 8.16 2.62 -1.03
N THR A 65 7.75 2.92 0.20
CA THR A 65 6.57 3.75 0.49
C THR A 65 6.88 4.88 1.46
N ALA A 66 6.19 6.02 1.32
CA ALA A 66 6.23 7.11 2.29
C ALA A 66 4.95 7.15 3.13
N PHE A 67 4.09 6.13 3.02
CA PHE A 67 2.74 6.12 3.60
C PHE A 67 1.97 7.41 3.25
N GLY A 68 2.12 7.89 2.01
CA GLY A 68 1.50 9.12 1.53
C GLY A 68 2.20 10.42 1.97
N TYR A 69 3.31 10.37 2.71
CA TYR A 69 4.01 11.58 3.14
C TYR A 69 4.81 12.23 1.99
N ARG A 70 4.14 13.14 1.27
CA ARG A 70 4.63 13.81 0.04
C ARG A 70 6.05 14.39 0.12
N LYS A 71 6.47 14.89 1.29
CA LYS A 71 7.83 15.46 1.47
C LYS A 71 8.94 14.43 1.26
N LEU A 72 8.64 13.13 1.34
CA LEU A 72 9.60 12.04 1.09
C LEU A 72 9.55 11.50 -0.35
N PHE A 73 8.58 11.90 -1.17
CA PHE A 73 8.44 11.40 -2.54
C PHE A 73 9.72 11.59 -3.38
N PRO A 74 10.42 12.74 -3.32
CA PRO A 74 11.69 12.88 -4.04
C PRO A 74 12.75 11.86 -3.61
N LYS A 75 12.77 11.45 -2.34
CA LYS A 75 13.70 10.43 -1.85
C LYS A 75 13.33 9.02 -2.32
N ILE A 76 12.03 8.71 -2.40
CA ILE A 76 11.55 7.41 -2.90
C ILE A 76 11.83 7.28 -4.40
N ILE A 77 11.55 8.33 -5.17
CA ILE A 77 11.89 8.37 -6.60
C ILE A 77 13.41 8.22 -6.77
N ALA A 78 14.22 8.87 -5.93
CA ALA A 78 15.67 8.71 -5.96
C ALA A 78 16.14 7.30 -5.60
N LEU A 79 15.41 6.56 -4.75
CA LEU A 79 15.73 5.16 -4.47
C LEU A 79 15.58 4.29 -5.72
N GLU A 80 14.45 4.41 -6.43
CA GLU A 80 14.22 3.66 -7.67
C GLU A 80 15.16 4.09 -8.79
N THR A 81 15.23 5.39 -9.09
CA THR A 81 16.00 5.91 -10.24
C THR A 81 17.51 5.78 -10.08
N GLN A 82 18.03 5.65 -8.86
CA GLN A 82 19.46 5.43 -8.58
C GLN A 82 19.78 3.98 -8.24
N ALA A 83 18.82 3.06 -8.37
CA ALA A 83 19.08 1.64 -8.19
C ALA A 83 20.11 1.18 -9.24
N PRO A 84 21.20 0.52 -8.84
CA PRO A 84 22.10 -0.12 -9.79
C PRO A 84 21.38 -1.30 -10.45
N PRO A 85 21.91 -1.85 -11.54
CA PRO A 85 21.46 -3.16 -12.02
C PRO A 85 21.63 -4.19 -10.91
N LEU A 86 20.51 -4.80 -10.51
CA LEU A 86 20.40 -5.86 -9.49
C LEU A 86 20.16 -7.20 -10.17
N GLU A 87 20.74 -8.26 -9.64
CA GLU A 87 20.65 -9.60 -10.21
C GLU A 87 19.29 -10.24 -9.88
N TYR A 88 18.86 -10.14 -8.63
CA TYR A 88 17.71 -10.87 -8.09
C TYR A 88 16.50 -9.99 -7.77
N PHE A 89 16.66 -8.66 -7.81
CA PHE A 89 15.60 -7.72 -7.44
C PHE A 89 15.17 -6.78 -8.57
N THR A 90 13.89 -6.43 -8.54
CA THR A 90 13.31 -5.25 -9.18
C THR A 90 13.03 -4.22 -8.10
N VAL A 91 13.17 -2.94 -8.46
CA VAL A 91 12.99 -1.82 -7.53
C VAL A 91 11.80 -1.01 -7.98
N GLN A 92 10.95 -0.63 -7.03
CA GLN A 92 9.80 0.20 -7.30
C GLN A 92 9.65 1.34 -6.30
N ALA A 93 9.41 2.53 -6.84
CA ALA A 93 8.89 3.66 -6.08
C ALA A 93 7.37 3.55 -5.94
N PHE A 94 6.88 3.68 -4.71
CA PHE A 94 5.46 3.70 -4.35
C PHE A 94 4.73 2.36 -4.51
N ILE A 95 3.70 2.19 -3.69
CA ILE A 95 2.73 1.10 -3.85
C ILE A 95 1.88 1.42 -5.08
N LYS A 96 1.86 0.50 -6.05
CA LYS A 96 0.99 0.56 -7.23
C LYS A 96 -0.38 -0.04 -6.92
N PRO A 97 -1.45 0.42 -7.60
CA PRO A 97 -2.76 -0.22 -7.51
C PRO A 97 -2.67 -1.68 -7.96
N LEU A 98 -3.54 -2.52 -7.41
CA LEU A 98 -3.73 -3.91 -7.86
C LEU A 98 -4.08 -3.93 -9.36
N GLU A 99 -3.34 -4.72 -10.13
CA GLU A 99 -3.55 -4.87 -11.58
C GLU A 99 -4.67 -5.87 -11.88
N ASN A 100 -4.62 -7.06 -11.28
CA ASN A 100 -5.71 -8.05 -11.38
C ASN A 100 -6.63 -7.95 -10.16
N THR A 101 -7.91 -7.68 -10.41
CA THR A 101 -8.94 -7.52 -9.37
C THR A 101 -9.95 -8.66 -9.31
N GLU A 102 -9.81 -9.69 -10.17
CA GLU A 102 -10.79 -10.79 -10.30
C GLU A 102 -10.96 -11.58 -9.00
N GLU A 103 -9.85 -11.94 -8.34
CA GLU A 103 -9.90 -12.71 -7.08
C GLU A 103 -10.65 -11.94 -5.97
N TYR A 104 -10.48 -10.63 -5.92
CA TYR A 104 -11.13 -9.76 -4.94
C TYR A 104 -12.61 -9.56 -5.24
N LYS A 105 -12.98 -9.45 -6.52
CA LYS A 105 -14.38 -9.34 -6.96
C LYS A 105 -15.16 -10.63 -6.71
N ASN A 106 -14.50 -11.77 -6.87
CA ASN A 106 -15.11 -13.09 -6.67
C ASN A 106 -15.01 -13.60 -5.22
N GLY A 107 -14.33 -12.86 -4.34
CA GLY A 107 -14.12 -13.26 -2.94
C GLY A 107 -13.20 -14.47 -2.76
N SER A 108 -12.33 -14.75 -3.74
CA SER A 108 -11.38 -15.85 -3.71
C SER A 108 -9.95 -15.42 -3.34
N ASP A 109 -9.74 -14.15 -3.00
CA ASP A 109 -8.46 -13.65 -2.50
C ASP A 109 -8.07 -14.30 -1.18
N LYS A 110 -6.77 -14.27 -0.88
CA LYS A 110 -6.25 -14.75 0.40
C LYS A 110 -6.30 -13.63 1.43
N SER A 111 -6.56 -14.00 2.69
CA SER A 111 -6.42 -13.09 3.82
C SER A 111 -4.99 -12.55 3.90
N VAL A 112 -4.86 -11.26 4.17
CA VAL A 112 -3.60 -10.65 4.57
C VAL A 112 -3.41 -10.94 6.06
N ILE A 113 -2.31 -11.61 6.38
CA ILE A 113 -1.96 -11.97 7.75
C ILE A 113 -1.13 -10.83 8.35
N PHE A 114 -1.64 -10.24 9.44
CA PHE A 114 -0.91 -9.33 10.33
C PHE A 114 -0.49 -10.09 11.60
N GLU A 115 0.25 -9.44 12.49
CA GLU A 115 0.84 -10.12 13.68
C GLU A 115 -0.19 -10.90 14.50
N ASN A 116 -1.38 -10.32 14.74
CA ASN A 116 -2.37 -10.87 15.66
C ASN A 116 -3.76 -11.08 15.04
N TYR A 117 -3.93 -10.81 13.74
CA TYR A 117 -5.21 -10.88 13.07
C TYR A 117 -5.02 -10.98 11.56
N GLU A 118 -6.07 -11.34 10.84
CA GLU A 118 -6.08 -11.38 9.39
C GLU A 118 -7.25 -10.57 8.84
N ILE A 119 -7.05 -9.97 7.67
CA ILE A 119 -8.10 -9.23 6.96
C ILE A 119 -8.06 -9.62 5.49
N LYS A 120 -9.23 -9.97 4.94
CA LYS A 120 -9.42 -10.26 3.53
C LYS A 120 -9.98 -9.04 2.80
N ILE A 121 -9.39 -8.63 1.67
CA ILE A 121 -9.77 -7.39 0.98
C ILE A 121 -11.20 -7.49 0.45
N SER A 122 -11.61 -8.65 -0.08
CA SER A 122 -12.97 -8.83 -0.62
C SER A 122 -14.08 -8.69 0.43
N GLU A 123 -13.75 -8.84 1.71
CA GLU A 123 -14.71 -8.73 2.82
C GLU A 123 -14.86 -7.30 3.33
N ILE A 124 -13.96 -6.40 2.90
CA ILE A 124 -14.02 -5.00 3.26
C ILE A 124 -15.06 -4.31 2.38
N GLN A 125 -15.96 -3.58 3.03
CA GLN A 125 -16.92 -2.72 2.35
C GLN A 125 -16.72 -1.25 2.72
N ILE A 126 -17.19 -0.36 1.86
CA ILE A 126 -17.04 1.08 1.99
C ILE A 126 -18.37 1.81 1.80
N ALA A 127 -18.47 2.98 2.42
CA ALA A 127 -19.46 3.99 2.09
C ALA A 127 -18.80 5.37 2.04
N LEU A 128 -19.29 6.24 1.16
CA LEU A 128 -18.85 7.63 1.12
C LEU A 128 -19.42 8.39 2.32
N SER A 129 -18.55 8.95 3.15
CA SER A 129 -18.96 9.85 4.24
C SER A 129 -19.03 11.30 3.78
N ASP A 130 -18.06 11.74 2.98
CA ASP A 130 -17.97 13.11 2.48
C ASP A 130 -17.12 13.14 1.20
N TYR A 131 -17.43 14.08 0.31
CA TYR A 131 -16.65 14.31 -0.90
C TYR A 131 -16.53 15.80 -1.20
N ASN A 132 -15.32 16.32 -1.01
CA ASN A 132 -15.00 17.68 -1.37
C ASN A 132 -14.76 17.79 -2.88
N ILE A 133 -15.70 18.40 -3.60
CA ILE A 133 -15.66 18.58 -5.06
C ILE A 133 -14.41 19.37 -5.50
N ALA A 134 -14.03 20.41 -4.75
CA ALA A 134 -12.95 21.32 -5.13
C ALA A 134 -11.58 20.64 -5.01
N THR A 135 -11.32 19.96 -3.90
CA THR A 135 -10.04 19.26 -3.66
C THR A 135 -10.04 17.84 -4.22
N LYS A 136 -11.22 17.33 -4.57
CA LYS A 136 -11.46 15.95 -5.00
C LYS A 136 -11.04 14.92 -3.95
N GLN A 137 -11.19 15.28 -2.68
CA GLN A 137 -10.86 14.43 -1.54
C GLN A 137 -12.11 13.80 -0.92
N LEU A 138 -11.97 12.56 -0.48
CA LEU A 138 -12.99 11.71 0.07
C LEU A 138 -12.71 11.47 1.56
N LYS A 139 -13.79 11.46 2.34
CA LYS A 139 -13.82 10.77 3.63
C LYS A 139 -14.65 9.52 3.42
N ILE A 140 -14.11 8.36 3.79
CA ILE A 140 -14.78 7.08 3.60
C ILE A 140 -15.01 6.40 4.96
N ASN A 141 -16.16 5.75 5.09
CA ASN A 141 -16.40 4.76 6.13
C ASN A 141 -16.01 3.40 5.56
N LEU A 142 -15.29 2.62 6.33
CA LEU A 142 -14.73 1.33 5.93
C LEU A 142 -15.17 0.30 6.98
N TYR A 143 -15.88 -0.72 6.51
CA TYR A 143 -16.61 -1.70 7.32
C TYR A 143 -15.88 -3.04 7.28
N LEU A 144 -15.58 -3.58 8.46
CA LEU A 144 -14.79 -4.81 8.62
C LEU A 144 -15.62 -5.85 9.40
N PRO A 145 -15.68 -7.13 8.96
CA PRO A 145 -16.41 -8.18 9.67
C PRO A 145 -15.96 -8.35 11.12
N ASN A 146 -14.64 -8.44 11.36
CA ASN A 146 -14.08 -8.74 12.68
C ASN A 146 -13.66 -7.47 13.44
N PHE A 147 -14.20 -6.29 13.09
CA PHE A 147 -13.75 -5.01 13.65
C PHE A 147 -13.73 -4.99 15.18
N ASN A 148 -14.76 -5.55 15.82
CA ASN A 148 -14.88 -5.51 17.28
C ASN A 148 -13.76 -6.26 18.01
N GLU A 149 -13.20 -7.28 17.37
CA GLU A 149 -12.10 -8.10 17.90
C GLU A 149 -10.76 -7.40 17.70
N ILE A 150 -10.58 -6.75 16.54
CA ILE A 150 -9.29 -6.18 16.13
C ILE A 150 -9.14 -4.69 16.43
N LYS A 151 -10.20 -3.97 16.82
CA LYS A 151 -10.18 -2.49 17.03
C LYS A 151 -9.17 -2.00 18.06
N GLN A 152 -8.70 -2.87 18.95
CA GLN A 152 -7.68 -2.56 19.97
C GLN A 152 -6.25 -2.82 19.50
N CYS A 153 -6.06 -3.42 18.31
CA CYS A 153 -4.74 -3.67 17.76
C CYS A 153 -4.08 -2.33 17.36
N GLU A 154 -2.90 -2.06 17.92
CA GLU A 154 -2.19 -0.77 17.78
C GLU A 154 -1.94 -0.38 16.31
N ASN A 155 -1.63 -1.36 15.46
CA ASN A 155 -1.28 -1.15 14.06
C ASN A 155 -2.48 -1.15 13.10
N LEU A 156 -3.71 -1.42 13.56
CA LEU A 156 -4.89 -1.59 12.69
C LEU A 156 -5.07 -0.44 11.71
N LYS A 157 -4.87 0.79 12.18
CA LYS A 157 -5.04 1.97 11.32
C LYS A 157 -4.01 1.99 10.17
N LEU A 158 -2.75 1.66 10.45
CA LEU A 158 -1.68 1.63 9.45
C LEU A 158 -1.91 0.49 8.46
N ASP A 159 -2.32 -0.66 8.97
CA ASP A 159 -2.60 -1.86 8.17
C ASP A 159 -3.77 -1.61 7.20
N ILE A 160 -4.85 -0.97 7.67
CA ILE A 160 -5.97 -0.56 6.79
C ILE A 160 -5.53 0.49 5.76
N ASP A 161 -4.77 1.50 6.17
CA ASP A 161 -4.28 2.52 5.24
C ASP A 161 -3.42 1.87 4.13
N TRP A 162 -2.57 0.89 4.49
CA TRP A 162 -1.80 0.10 3.54
C TRP A 162 -2.68 -0.74 2.61
N MET A 163 -3.72 -1.41 3.13
CA MET A 163 -4.66 -2.19 2.30
C MET A 163 -5.38 -1.30 1.27
N VAL A 164 -5.85 -0.11 1.69
CA VAL A 164 -6.45 0.85 0.77
C VAL A 164 -5.41 1.34 -0.25
N MET A 165 -4.17 1.63 0.17
CA MET A 165 -3.08 1.97 -0.76
C MET A 165 -2.80 0.87 -1.77
N ARG A 166 -2.90 -0.43 -1.42
CA ARG A 166 -2.78 -1.49 -2.43
C ARG A 166 -3.89 -1.42 -3.48
N VAL A 167 -5.12 -1.15 -3.05
CA VAL A 167 -6.27 -1.13 -3.97
C VAL A 167 -6.18 0.04 -4.95
N ILE A 168 -5.86 1.25 -4.48
CA ILE A 168 -5.88 2.46 -5.34
C ILE A 168 -4.49 2.99 -5.73
N GLY A 169 -3.42 2.49 -5.11
CA GLY A 169 -2.06 3.02 -5.23
C GLY A 169 -1.78 4.17 -4.25
N GLU A 170 -0.52 4.30 -3.81
CA GLU A 170 -0.12 5.31 -2.81
C GLU A 170 -0.35 6.75 -3.28
N ILE A 171 -0.12 7.01 -4.58
CA ILE A 171 -0.32 8.35 -5.16
C ILE A 171 -1.80 8.74 -5.13
N ALA A 172 -2.68 7.82 -5.52
CA ALA A 172 -4.12 8.04 -5.51
C ALA A 172 -4.63 8.16 -4.07
N PHE A 173 -4.16 7.29 -3.17
CA PHE A 173 -4.46 7.38 -1.74
C PHE A 173 -4.16 8.76 -1.20
N ARG A 174 -2.93 9.27 -1.41
CA ARG A 174 -2.55 10.59 -0.91
C ARG A 174 -3.35 11.73 -1.56
N LYS A 175 -3.72 11.58 -2.81
CA LYS A 175 -4.45 12.60 -3.58
C LYS A 175 -5.94 12.65 -3.20
N HIS A 176 -6.53 11.50 -2.89
CA HIS A 176 -7.97 11.32 -2.83
C HIS A 176 -8.49 11.00 -1.44
N ILE A 177 -7.74 10.29 -0.61
CA ILE A 177 -8.21 9.91 0.72
C ILE A 177 -7.79 10.99 1.71
N GLN A 178 -8.78 11.65 2.31
CA GLN A 178 -8.58 12.58 3.42
C GLN A 178 -8.70 11.87 4.77
N GLN A 179 -9.66 10.96 4.89
CA GLN A 179 -9.99 10.29 6.14
C GLN A 179 -10.62 8.92 5.86
N ILE A 180 -10.28 7.95 6.72
CA ILE A 180 -10.91 6.63 6.75
C ILE A 180 -11.41 6.43 8.17
N ASN A 181 -12.71 6.21 8.32
CA ASN A 181 -13.35 5.82 9.58
C ASN A 181 -13.61 4.32 9.56
N LEU A 182 -13.23 3.62 10.62
CA LEU A 182 -13.44 2.18 10.74
C LEU A 182 -14.72 1.89 11.51
N HIS A 183 -15.50 0.94 11.01
CA HIS A 183 -16.78 0.53 11.59
C HIS A 183 -16.91 -1.00 11.57
N PRO A 184 -17.69 -1.59 12.51
CA PRO A 184 -18.07 -2.99 12.39
C PRO A 184 -19.02 -3.16 11.20
N MET A 185 -18.94 -4.31 10.53
CA MET A 185 -19.90 -4.68 9.49
C MET A 185 -21.33 -4.62 10.06
N PRO A 186 -22.28 -3.90 9.42
CA PRO A 186 -23.67 -3.91 9.84
C PRO A 186 -24.31 -5.27 9.58
N LEU A 187 -25.37 -5.59 10.34
CA LEU A 187 -26.17 -6.80 10.12
C LEU A 187 -26.80 -6.83 8.72
N GLU A 188 -27.17 -5.66 8.22
CA GLU A 188 -27.72 -5.48 6.88
C GLU A 188 -26.86 -4.47 6.09
N PRO A 189 -25.93 -4.93 5.23
CA PRO A 189 -25.01 -4.07 4.48
C PRO A 189 -25.68 -3.43 3.25
N VAL A 190 -26.76 -2.69 3.47
CA VAL A 190 -27.49 -2.00 2.39
C VAL A 190 -26.72 -0.76 1.94
N GLY A 191 -26.44 -0.68 0.64
CA GLY A 191 -25.82 0.51 0.03
C GLY A 191 -24.31 0.64 0.26
N LEU A 192 -23.66 -0.41 0.74
CA LEU A 192 -22.20 -0.49 0.84
C LEU A 192 -21.60 -1.01 -0.47
N LEU A 193 -20.41 -0.53 -0.81
CA LEU A 193 -19.64 -1.00 -1.98
C LEU A 193 -18.46 -1.86 -1.52
N PRO A 194 -18.07 -2.91 -2.25
CA PRO A 194 -16.80 -3.60 -2.01
C PRO A 194 -15.62 -2.63 -2.09
N LEU A 195 -14.60 -2.78 -1.23
CA LEU A 195 -13.40 -1.92 -1.27
C LEU A 195 -12.72 -1.95 -2.65
N ILE A 196 -12.74 -3.10 -3.32
CA ILE A 196 -12.13 -3.27 -4.65
C ILE A 196 -12.75 -2.35 -5.72
N GLU A 197 -13.97 -1.84 -5.50
CA GLU A 197 -14.65 -0.89 -6.40
C GLU A 197 -14.25 0.57 -6.16
N LEU A 198 -13.45 0.87 -5.12
CA LEU A 198 -13.01 2.22 -4.80
C LEU A 198 -12.34 2.96 -5.99
N PRO A 199 -11.46 2.35 -6.82
CA PRO A 199 -10.89 3.03 -7.98
C PRO A 199 -11.95 3.53 -8.97
N ASP A 200 -12.93 2.66 -9.27
CA ASP A 200 -14.02 2.97 -10.19
C ASP A 200 -14.97 4.02 -9.60
N TYR A 201 -15.23 3.92 -8.30
CA TYR A 201 -16.04 4.88 -7.58
C TYR A 201 -15.42 6.29 -7.55
N ILE A 202 -14.10 6.40 -7.34
CA ILE A 202 -13.37 7.69 -7.45
C ILE A 202 -13.52 8.26 -8.86
N THR A 203 -13.40 7.42 -9.89
CA THR A 203 -13.54 7.82 -11.29
C THR A 203 -14.97 8.31 -11.58
N TYR A 204 -15.98 7.60 -11.10
CA TYR A 204 -17.39 7.98 -11.21
C TYR A 204 -17.66 9.36 -10.59
N LEU A 205 -17.19 9.59 -9.36
CA LEU A 205 -17.33 10.87 -8.66
C LEU A 205 -16.75 12.06 -9.47
N TYR A 206 -15.75 11.82 -10.30
CA TYR A 206 -15.14 12.87 -11.14
C TYR A 206 -15.99 13.19 -12.36
N GLN A 207 -16.60 12.18 -12.95
CA GLN A 207 -17.45 12.33 -14.12
C GLN A 207 -18.75 13.06 -13.80
N ILE A 208 -19.37 12.78 -12.65
CA ILE A 208 -20.59 13.51 -12.24
C ILE A 208 -20.31 14.98 -11.95
N ASN A 209 -19.12 15.29 -11.42
CA ASN A 209 -18.73 16.67 -11.13
C ASN A 209 -18.36 17.47 -12.38
N SER A 210 -17.79 16.83 -13.41
CA SER A 210 -17.48 17.53 -14.66
C SER A 210 -18.75 17.93 -15.43
N ARG A 211 -19.81 17.12 -15.35
CA ARG A 211 -21.12 17.39 -15.98
C ARG A 211 -21.90 18.53 -15.33
N ARG A 212 -21.59 18.89 -14.08
CA ARG A 212 -22.26 19.97 -13.33
C ARG A 212 -21.65 21.37 -13.52
N LYS A 213 -20.59 21.52 -14.32
CA LYS A 213 -20.11 22.86 -14.69
C LYS A 213 -21.04 23.45 -15.75
N PRO A 214 -21.81 24.52 -15.46
CA PRO A 214 -22.54 25.22 -16.52
C PRO A 214 -21.51 25.73 -17.53
N ARG A 215 -21.76 25.48 -18.82
CA ARG A 215 -21.05 26.19 -19.88
C ARG A 215 -21.29 27.68 -19.61
N LYS A 216 -20.21 28.41 -19.32
CA LYS A 216 -20.26 29.87 -19.39
C LYS A 216 -20.52 30.20 -20.87
N ILE A 217 -21.76 30.59 -21.17
CA ILE A 217 -22.13 31.27 -22.41
C ILE A 217 -21.75 32.74 -22.20
#